data_AF-H8I8Q3-F1
#
_entry.id   AF-H8I8Q3-F1
#
_cell.length_a   1.000
_cell.length_b   1.000
_cell.length_c   1.000
_cell.angle_alpha   90.00
_cell.angle_beta   90.00
_cell.angle_gamma   90.00
#
_symmetry.space_group_name_H-M   'P 1'
#
loop_
_entity.id
_entity.type
_entity.pdbx_description
1 polymer ?
#
loop_
_entity_poly.entity_id
_entity_poly.type
_entity_poly.pdbx_seq_one_letter_code
_entity_poly.pdbx_strand_id
1 'polypeptide(L)'
;MRHMINIVELMVDNEFMDIDALKSMFLHGIREYLSSHGYDVTPVDRSEWYSFERKLLVDTNAPEPYISKAVDAQNKKQKDAYGVLIN
;
A
#
# COMPACT_ATOMS: atom_id res chain seq x y z
N MET A 1 -2.95 10.61 17.16
CA MET A 1 -3.10 11.22 15.81
C MET A 1 -4.29 10.56 15.13
N ARG A 2 -5.04 11.27 14.28
CA ARG A 2 -6.22 10.68 13.62
C ARG A 2 -5.77 9.82 12.45
N HIS A 3 -6.33 8.62 12.37
CA HIS A 3 -6.16 7.69 11.25
C HIS A 3 -6.97 8.13 10.03
N MET A 4 -6.39 7.96 8.85
CA MET A 4 -7.01 8.21 7.55
C MET A 4 -6.77 7.01 6.64
N ILE A 5 -7.83 6.60 5.93
CA ILE A 5 -7.74 5.56 4.90
C ILE A 5 -7.25 6.21 3.62
N ASN A 6 -6.12 5.71 3.12
CA ASN A 6 -5.52 6.11 1.86
C ASN A 6 -5.60 4.95 0.87
N ILE A 7 -5.70 5.26 -0.41
CA ILE A 7 -5.82 4.24 -1.47
C ILE A 7 -4.54 4.22 -2.27
N VAL A 8 -3.93 3.05 -2.41
CA VAL A 8 -2.81 2.81 -3.32
C VAL A 8 -3.31 1.91 -4.45
N GLU A 9 -3.31 2.42 -5.68
CA GLU A 9 -3.61 1.62 -6.87
C GLU A 9 -2.36 0.92 -7.36
N LEU A 10 -2.46 -0.38 -7.64
CA LEU A 10 -1.39 -1.25 -8.06
C LEU A 10 -1.47 -1.45 -9.58
N MET A 11 -0.43 -1.04 -10.27
CA MET A 11 -0.22 -1.30 -11.68
C MET A 11 0.67 -2.52 -11.81
N VAL A 12 0.29 -3.45 -12.67
CA VAL A 12 0.94 -4.76 -12.78
C VAL A 12 1.29 -5.00 -14.24
N ASP A 13 2.55 -5.32 -14.50
CA ASP A 13 3.06 -5.57 -15.85
C ASP A 13 2.92 -7.04 -16.26
N ASN A 14 2.60 -7.92 -15.30
CA ASN A 14 2.34 -9.34 -15.49
C ASN A 14 0.87 -9.69 -15.15
N GLU A 15 0.12 -10.15 -16.15
CA GLU A 15 -1.29 -10.52 -16.02
C GLU A 15 -1.55 -11.76 -15.14
N PHE A 16 -0.52 -12.58 -14.90
CA PHE A 16 -0.61 -13.78 -14.06
C PHE A 16 -0.17 -13.56 -12.61
N MET A 17 0.12 -12.32 -12.22
CA MET A 17 0.56 -12.02 -10.86
C MET A 17 -0.60 -12.21 -9.87
N ASP A 18 -0.30 -12.87 -8.74
CA ASP A 18 -1.22 -12.97 -7.61
C ASP A 18 -1.37 -11.60 -6.94
N ILE A 19 -2.53 -10.98 -7.17
CA ILE A 19 -2.86 -9.64 -6.68
C ILE A 19 -2.92 -9.59 -5.15
N ASP A 20 -3.36 -10.65 -4.49
CA ASP A 20 -3.46 -10.68 -3.03
C ASP A 20 -2.08 -10.82 -2.38
N ALA A 21 -1.21 -11.62 -2.98
CA ALA A 21 0.20 -11.68 -2.59
C ALA A 21 0.88 -10.32 -2.78
N LEU A 22 0.65 -9.65 -3.93
CA LEU A 22 1.20 -8.33 -4.23
C LEU A 22 0.74 -7.28 -3.21
N LYS A 23 -0.56 -7.22 -2.91
CA LYS A 23 -1.12 -6.31 -1.88
C LYS A 23 -0.49 -6.54 -0.52
N SER A 24 -0.35 -7.80 -0.12
CA SER A 24 0.24 -8.17 1.17
C SER A 24 1.70 -7.69 1.25
N MET A 25 2.46 -7.88 0.17
CA MET A 25 3.84 -7.39 0.07
C MET A 25 3.93 -5.87 0.12
N PHE A 26 3.08 -5.17 -0.63
CA PHE A 26 3.04 -3.70 -0.64
C PHE A 26 2.66 -3.14 0.72
N LEU A 27 1.60 -3.66 1.35
CA LEU A 27 1.15 -3.24 2.67
C LEU A 27 2.23 -3.47 3.72
N HIS A 28 2.91 -4.61 3.67
CA HIS A 28 4.00 -4.91 4.58
C HIS A 28 5.15 -3.90 4.43
N GLY A 29 5.63 -3.65 3.21
CA GLY A 29 6.72 -2.71 2.97
C GLY A 29 6.36 -1.25 3.33
N ILE A 30 5.13 -0.83 3.03
CA ILE A 30 4.62 0.49 3.44
C ILE A 30 4.56 0.60 4.96
N ARG A 31 4.05 -0.43 5.64
CA ARG A 31 4.00 -0.49 7.11
C ARG A 31 5.39 -0.41 7.72
N GLU A 32 6.34 -1.20 7.24
CA GLU A 32 7.72 -1.17 7.74
C GLU A 32 8.33 0.23 7.62
N TYR A 33 8.16 0.87 6.46
CA TYR A 33 8.66 2.22 6.22
C TYR A 33 8.00 3.24 7.16
N LEU A 34 6.67 3.24 7.26
CA LEU A 34 5.95 4.23 8.07
C LEU A 34 6.21 4.04 9.57
N SER A 35 6.25 2.79 10.04
CA SER A 35 6.57 2.47 11.43
C SER A 35 8.01 2.86 11.81
N SER A 36 8.98 2.79 10.89
CA SER A 36 10.33 3.28 11.15
C SER A 36 10.41 4.80 11.33
N HIS A 37 9.37 5.54 10.91
CA HIS A 37 9.24 6.98 11.08
C HIS A 37 8.26 7.37 12.20
N GLY A 38 7.80 6.40 13.01
CA GLY A 38 6.91 6.63 14.14
C GLY A 38 5.43 6.78 13.77
N TYR A 39 5.03 6.35 12.57
CA TYR A 39 3.63 6.33 12.16
C TYR A 39 3.02 4.95 12.32
N ASP A 40 1.76 4.93 12.73
CA ASP A 40 0.99 3.71 12.90
C ASP A 40 0.28 3.36 11.59
N VAL A 41 0.26 2.07 11.27
CA VAL A 41 -0.51 1.51 10.15
C VAL A 41 -1.40 0.40 10.69
N THR A 42 -2.70 0.60 10.58
CA THR A 42 -3.71 -0.36 10.99
C THR A 42 -4.06 -1.25 9.80
N PRO A 43 -4.21 -2.58 9.97
CA PRO A 43 -4.75 -3.43 8.93
C PRO A 43 -6.17 -2.97 8.59
N VAL A 44 -6.43 -2.69 7.32
CA VAL A 44 -7.80 -2.42 6.86
C VAL A 44 -8.50 -3.77 6.71
N ASP A 45 -9.64 -3.91 7.39
CA ASP A 45 -10.39 -5.16 7.40
C ASP A 45 -10.78 -5.55 5.97
N ARG A 46 -10.56 -6.83 5.64
CA ARG A 46 -10.48 -7.37 4.28
C ARG A 46 -11.87 -7.51 3.68
N SER A 47 -12.48 -6.41 3.25
CA SER A 47 -13.72 -6.51 2.47
C SER A 47 -13.43 -7.30 1.20
N GLU A 48 -14.24 -8.34 0.91
CA GLU A 48 -14.13 -9.17 -0.30
C GLU A 48 -14.23 -8.32 -1.58
N TRP A 49 -14.83 -7.13 -1.49
CA TRP A 49 -14.92 -6.18 -2.60
C TRP A 49 -13.55 -5.68 -3.06
N TYR A 50 -12.61 -5.47 -2.14
CA TYR A 50 -11.29 -4.97 -2.49
C TYR A 50 -10.29 -6.09 -2.81
N SER A 51 -10.61 -7.38 -2.64
CA SER A 51 -9.66 -8.45 -2.97
C SER A 51 -9.45 -8.57 -4.49
N PHE A 52 -10.49 -8.30 -5.30
CA PHE A 52 -10.39 -8.37 -6.77
C PHE A 52 -9.87 -7.09 -7.43
N GLU A 53 -10.02 -5.93 -6.78
CA GLU A 53 -9.52 -4.68 -7.34
C GLU A 53 -8.01 -4.58 -7.20
N ARG A 54 -7.32 -3.92 -8.13
CA ARG A 54 -5.89 -3.60 -7.98
C ARG A 54 -5.67 -2.43 -7.00
N LYS A 55 -6.41 -2.40 -5.88
CA LYS A 55 -6.34 -1.33 -4.89
C LYS A 55 -5.99 -1.89 -3.53
N LEU A 56 -5.12 -1.18 -2.84
CA LEU A 56 -4.69 -1.43 -1.47
C LEU A 56 -5.16 -0.28 -0.59
N LEU A 57 -5.84 -0.61 0.51
CA LEU A 57 -6.22 0.36 1.52
C LEU A 57 -5.13 0.43 2.59
N VAL A 58 -4.68 1.65 2.88
CA VAL A 58 -3.64 1.95 3.88
C VAL A 58 -4.25 2.88 4.92
N ASP A 59 -4.63 2.32 6.06
CA ASP A 59 -5.09 3.11 7.20
C ASP A 59 -3.89 3.51 8.07
N THR A 60 -3.57 4.81 8.07
CA THR A 60 -2.42 5.34 8.79
C THR A 60 -2.68 6.73 9.33
N ASN A 61 -1.92 7.10 10.37
CA ASN A 61 -1.84 8.45 10.88
C ASN A 61 -0.72 9.28 10.23
N ALA A 62 0.00 8.71 9.25
CA ALA A 62 1.03 9.40 8.50
C ALA A 62 0.42 10.50 7.60
N PRO A 63 1.09 11.66 7.47
CA PRO A 63 0.71 12.64 6.47
C PRO A 63 1.11 12.16 5.07
N GLU A 64 0.36 12.58 4.06
CA GLU A 64 0.48 12.16 2.65
C GLU A 64 1.93 12.10 2.12
N PRO A 65 2.82 13.09 2.38
CA PRO A 65 4.19 13.04 1.86
C PRO A 65 5.01 11.84 2.35
N TYR A 66 4.71 11.30 3.53
CA TYR A 66 5.38 10.08 4.03
C TYR A 66 4.77 8.82 3.43
N ILE A 67 3.46 8.82 3.16
CA ILE A 67 2.79 7.72 2.48
C ILE A 67 3.33 7.60 1.05
N SER A 68 3.41 8.72 0.33
CA SER A 68 4.01 8.78 -1.02
C SER A 68 5.44 8.22 -1.03
N LYS A 69 6.29 8.63 -0.06
CA LYS A 69 7.65 8.08 0.07
C LYS A 69 7.68 6.59 0.39
N ALA A 70 6.73 6.10 1.20
CA ALA A 70 6.63 4.67 1.53
C ALA A 70 6.28 3.85 0.28
N VAL A 71 5.33 4.34 -0.54
CA VAL A 71 4.97 3.74 -1.82
C VAL A 71 6.16 3.75 -2.78
N ASP A 72 6.85 4.88 -2.94
CA ASP A 72 8.04 4.98 -3.80
C ASP A 72 9.17 4.05 -3.35
N ALA A 73 9.40 3.94 -2.05
CA ALA A 73 10.38 3.02 -1.48
C ALA A 73 10.02 1.57 -1.79
N GLN A 74 8.73 1.24 -1.78
CA GLN A 74 8.25 -0.09 -2.12
C GLN A 74 8.33 -0.36 -3.63
N ASN A 75 7.98 0.61 -4.48
CA ASN A 75 8.10 0.51 -5.94
C ASN A 75 9.52 0.14 -6.37
N LYS A 76 10.54 0.74 -5.74
CA LYS A 76 11.96 0.42 -6.03
C LYS A 76 12.35 -1.03 -5.74
N LYS A 77 11.58 -1.75 -4.92
CA LYS A 77 11.82 -3.17 -4.58
C LYS A 77 11.08 -4.12 -5.52
N GLN A 78 10.10 -3.63 -6.28
CA GLN A 78 9.28 -4.43 -7.18
C GLN A 78 9.79 -4.30 -8.61
N LYS A 79 9.76 -5.41 -9.37
CA LYS A 79 10.22 -5.44 -10.76
C LYS A 79 9.08 -5.38 -11.78
N ASP A 80 7.95 -5.99 -11.45
CA ASP A 80 6.84 -6.22 -12.38
C ASP A 80 5.52 -5.57 -11.90
N ALA A 81 5.61 -4.66 -10.94
CA ALA A 81 4.48 -3.92 -10.41
C ALA A 81 4.92 -2.61 -9.75
N TYR A 82 4.04 -1.61 -9.73
CA TYR A 82 4.23 -0.38 -8.99
C TYR A 82 2.90 0.11 -8.41
N GLY A 83 2.96 0.77 -7.25
CA GLY A 83 1.84 1.41 -6.58
C GLY A 83 1.80 2.91 -6.85
N VAL A 84 0.61 3.49 -6.91
CA VAL A 84 0.34 4.92 -7.03
C VAL A 84 -0.62 5.32 -5.93
N LEU A 85 -0.28 6.35 -5.15
CA LEU A 85 -1.18 6.92 -4.17
C LEU A 85 -2.31 7.70 -4.89
N ILE A 86 -3.55 7.39 -4.56
CA ILE A 86 -4.75 8.03 -5.11
C ILE A 86 -5.34 8.93 -4.04
N ASN A 87 -5.50 10.23 -4.36
CA ASN A 87 -6.08 11.26 -3.51
C ASN A 87 -7.53 11.56 -3.85
#